data_AF-A0A1J4KIS5-F1
#
_entry.id   AF-A0A1J4KIS5-F1
#
_cell.length_a   1.000
_cell.length_b   1.000
_cell.length_c   1.000
_cell.angle_alpha   90.00
_cell.angle_beta   90.00
_cell.angle_gamma   90.00
#
_symmetry.space_group_name_H-M   'P 1'
#
loop_
_entity.id
_entity.type
_entity.pdbx_description
1 polymer ?
#
loop_
_entity_poly.entity_id
_entity_poly.type
_entity_poly.pdbx_seq_one_letter_code
_entity_poly.pdbx_strand_id
1 'polypeptide(L)'
;MSDFRRIITISCKTERGKVCDFGVVLNASIEGFVSILNENLVFNSHPTPSDFEIFRIVFNDLKIFQHILITDEKFDLSEYDILVDDKILDDFRMQICTFSDTFDLYVPLFCEMLHKQMDCNKYKRSFHFLRGTIIATLFTQFICSLSLINTFDLLIRSILQSDTIRFCRHLLKLPRCLKNFVIVCHNAISILLLEDVTNVRSDKIHSICLLLQDLSSLSSKTDIFIHEQLSSMLDCKNELNLYNEKKMFSFLYVPAVLTFEFRYKCYFMSNPMLPRRIRLDIRRDHFITDIRQLLNIPKDKLFNNDLNIFFLGESALDLGGVKREFFDLVGRTFGDLRHGLLKKISPEFYWFNDLDCYSDDESWYRILGMIIGMCIRQRTMISIKFPIILYKALLQKEITRIDLIEIYPELIKNLDKLAKFNNLEINELDLRFSVTTTNEMTNESKDIPLIENGCEIKVTEANVNQYVNEYFLYLVKNLLNKNYYSFYTGFKRIVGDNLCNWFSPEDIALMVSGDDDINWVFFKML
;
A
#
# COMPACT_ATOMS: atom_id res chain seq x y z
N MET A 1 -7.14 -15.57 -54.79
CA MET A 1 -8.41 -14.89 -54.49
C MET A 1 -9.04 -15.65 -53.33
N SER A 2 -9.53 -14.90 -52.33
CA SER A 2 -10.19 -15.30 -51.07
C SER A 2 -9.37 -16.12 -50.06
N ASP A 3 -8.76 -15.43 -49.07
CA ASP A 3 -8.94 -15.68 -47.61
C ASP A 3 -7.88 -15.01 -46.70
N PHE A 4 -7.54 -13.74 -46.94
CA PHE A 4 -6.72 -12.93 -46.01
C PHE A 4 -7.32 -11.53 -45.79
N ARG A 5 -8.57 -11.47 -45.33
CA ARG A 5 -9.16 -10.25 -44.76
C ARG A 5 -9.99 -10.61 -43.53
N ARG A 6 -9.33 -11.01 -42.44
CA ARG A 6 -9.89 -10.75 -41.11
C ARG A 6 -9.55 -9.32 -40.77
N ILE A 7 -10.54 -8.44 -40.86
CA ILE A 7 -10.47 -7.11 -40.27
C ILE A 7 -10.47 -7.37 -38.75
N ILE A 8 -9.31 -7.25 -38.10
CA ILE A 8 -9.23 -7.28 -36.64
C ILE A 8 -9.71 -5.92 -36.14
N THR A 9 -10.97 -5.88 -35.73
CA THR A 9 -11.54 -4.73 -35.03
C THR A 9 -11.12 -4.81 -33.58
N ILE A 10 -10.28 -3.88 -33.13
CA ILE A 10 -9.95 -3.76 -31.71
C ILE A 10 -11.12 -3.09 -30.99
N SER A 11 -11.68 -3.76 -29.99
CA SER A 11 -12.79 -3.23 -29.21
C SER A 11 -12.40 -3.02 -27.74
N CYS A 12 -12.79 -1.87 -27.18
CA CYS A 12 -12.68 -1.59 -25.76
C CYS A 12 -14.03 -1.90 -25.09
N LYS A 13 -14.06 -2.85 -24.16
CA LYS A 13 -15.26 -3.19 -23.37
C LYS A 13 -15.24 -2.48 -22.01
N THR A 14 -16.31 -1.73 -21.72
CA THR A 14 -16.55 -1.13 -20.39
C THR A 14 -17.65 -1.90 -19.65
N GLU A 15 -17.70 -1.80 -18.31
CA GLU A 15 -18.69 -2.47 -17.45
C GLU A 15 -20.16 -2.20 -17.83
N ARG A 16 -20.44 -1.12 -18.57
CA ARG A 16 -21.79 -0.76 -19.04
C ARG A 16 -22.18 -1.38 -20.37
N GLY A 17 -21.42 -2.36 -20.88
CA GLY A 17 -21.72 -3.03 -22.15
C GLY A 17 -21.63 -2.12 -23.39
N LYS A 18 -21.17 -0.86 -23.23
CA LYS A 18 -20.88 0.02 -24.36
C LYS A 18 -19.47 -0.30 -24.85
N VAL A 19 -19.41 -0.87 -26.04
CA VAL A 19 -18.19 -0.88 -26.86
C VAL A 19 -17.88 0.58 -27.19
N CYS A 20 -16.75 1.09 -26.73
CA CYS A 20 -16.25 2.35 -27.25
C CYS A 20 -15.59 2.03 -28.60
N ASP A 21 -16.29 2.33 -29.69
CA ASP A 21 -15.73 2.35 -31.04
C ASP A 21 -14.73 3.51 -31.16
N PHE A 22 -13.53 3.32 -30.61
CA PHE A 22 -12.34 4.06 -31.03
C PHE A 22 -11.53 3.26 -32.06
N GLY A 23 -12.20 2.36 -32.79
CA GLY A 23 -11.62 1.35 -33.68
C GLY A 23 -10.38 1.83 -34.41
N VAL A 24 -9.22 1.47 -33.88
CA VAL A 24 -8.00 1.44 -34.67
C VAL A 24 -8.13 0.15 -35.46
N VAL A 25 -8.47 0.25 -36.74
CA VAL A 25 -8.32 -0.88 -37.65
C VAL A 25 -6.83 -1.17 -37.71
N LEU A 26 -6.41 -2.30 -37.13
CA LEU A 26 -5.05 -2.81 -37.34
C LEU A 26 -4.96 -3.12 -38.84
N ASN A 27 -4.09 -2.40 -39.55
CA ASN A 27 -3.70 -2.85 -40.88
C ASN A 27 -2.80 -4.08 -40.72
N ALA A 28 -2.85 -5.01 -41.68
CA ALA A 28 -2.02 -6.23 -41.71
C ALA A 28 -0.51 -5.99 -41.50
N SER A 29 -0.05 -4.74 -41.66
CA SER A 29 1.30 -4.31 -41.32
C SER A 29 1.62 -4.39 -39.82
N ILE A 30 0.69 -4.06 -38.93
CA ILE A 30 0.94 -4.02 -37.48
C ILE A 30 1.08 -5.43 -36.91
N GLU A 31 0.21 -6.35 -37.31
CA GLU A 31 0.32 -7.79 -36.97
C GLU A 31 1.66 -8.37 -37.41
N GLY A 32 2.09 -8.06 -38.63
CA GLY A 32 3.40 -8.47 -39.14
C GLY A 32 4.56 -7.96 -38.27
N PHE A 33 4.53 -6.69 -37.85
CA PHE A 33 5.58 -6.13 -36.99
C PHE A 33 5.57 -6.71 -35.57
N VAL A 34 4.39 -7.00 -35.01
CA VAL A 34 4.27 -7.65 -33.71
C VAL A 34 4.80 -9.09 -33.75
N SER A 35 4.48 -9.85 -34.80
CA SER A 35 5.03 -11.21 -35.00
C SER A 35 6.55 -11.17 -35.11
N ILE A 36 7.09 -10.27 -35.95
CA ILE A 36 8.53 -10.09 -36.14
C ILE A 36 9.22 -9.73 -34.82
N LEU A 37 8.67 -8.80 -34.04
CA LEU A 37 9.26 -8.39 -32.76
C LEU A 37 9.24 -9.53 -31.74
N ASN A 38 8.14 -10.27 -31.66
CA ASN A 38 8.02 -11.40 -30.74
C ASN A 38 8.97 -12.55 -31.14
N GLU A 39 8.99 -12.94 -32.42
CA GLU A 39 9.83 -14.03 -32.94
C GLU A 39 11.32 -13.71 -32.86
N ASN A 40 11.73 -12.48 -33.22
CA ASN A 40 13.14 -12.15 -33.42
C ASN A 40 13.83 -11.52 -32.20
N LEU A 41 13.07 -10.90 -31.29
CA LEU A 41 13.62 -10.30 -30.08
C LEU A 41 13.11 -11.08 -28.86
N VAL A 42 11.83 -11.00 -28.56
CA VAL A 42 11.26 -11.47 -27.27
C VAL A 42 11.56 -12.94 -26.97
N PHE A 43 11.52 -13.82 -27.98
CA PHE A 43 11.77 -15.25 -27.83
C PHE A 43 13.07 -15.73 -28.46
N ASN A 44 13.91 -14.82 -28.95
CA ASN A 44 15.20 -15.16 -29.55
C ASN A 44 16.32 -15.06 -28.51
N SER A 45 16.98 -16.17 -28.18
CA SER A 45 18.09 -16.19 -27.23
C SER A 45 19.37 -15.54 -27.75
N HIS A 46 19.48 -15.31 -29.07
CA HIS A 46 20.67 -14.76 -29.73
C HIS A 46 20.27 -13.72 -30.81
N PRO A 47 19.72 -12.56 -30.42
CA PRO A 47 19.35 -11.52 -31.37
C PRO A 47 20.60 -10.93 -32.03
N THR A 48 20.49 -10.58 -33.30
CA THR A 48 21.52 -9.84 -34.05
C THR A 48 21.17 -8.36 -34.12
N PRO A 49 22.13 -7.45 -34.38
CA PRO A 49 21.85 -6.03 -34.50
C PRO A 49 20.73 -5.69 -35.51
N SER A 50 20.57 -6.50 -36.56
CA SER A 50 19.46 -6.37 -37.52
C SER A 50 18.07 -6.53 -36.90
N ASP A 51 17.94 -7.33 -35.84
CA ASP A 51 16.64 -7.58 -35.20
C ASP A 51 16.12 -6.31 -34.49
N PHE A 52 17.04 -5.44 -34.06
CA PHE A 52 16.71 -4.17 -33.43
C PHE A 52 16.26 -3.08 -34.42
N GLU A 53 16.44 -3.25 -35.73
CA GLU A 53 15.98 -2.27 -36.74
C GLU A 53 14.45 -2.07 -36.72
N ILE A 54 13.70 -3.03 -36.16
CA ILE A 54 12.27 -2.91 -35.92
C ILE A 54 11.92 -1.67 -35.08
N PHE A 55 12.84 -1.21 -34.20
CA PHE A 55 12.63 -0.01 -33.39
C PHE A 55 12.54 1.28 -34.21
N ARG A 56 13.10 1.31 -35.44
CA ARG A 56 12.88 2.44 -36.36
C ARG A 56 11.44 2.58 -36.79
N ILE A 57 10.70 1.48 -36.82
CA ILE A 57 9.28 1.48 -37.19
C ILE A 57 8.45 1.70 -35.94
N VAL A 58 8.74 0.94 -34.87
CA VAL A 58 7.99 0.96 -33.61
C VAL A 58 8.00 2.35 -32.96
N PHE A 59 9.15 3.04 -32.87
CA PHE A 59 9.21 4.36 -32.25
C PHE A 59 8.72 5.50 -33.14
N ASN A 60 8.49 5.27 -34.44
CA ASN A 60 7.91 6.28 -35.32
C ASN A 60 6.37 6.29 -35.30
N ASP A 61 5.73 5.25 -34.76
CA ASP A 61 4.27 5.14 -34.69
C ASP A 61 3.80 4.64 -33.32
N LEU A 62 3.29 5.57 -32.49
CA LEU A 62 2.72 5.27 -31.18
C LEU A 62 1.62 4.20 -31.25
N LYS A 63 0.87 4.10 -32.34
CA LYS A 63 -0.12 3.02 -32.49
C LYS A 63 0.56 1.67 -32.59
N ILE A 64 1.70 1.56 -33.27
CA ILE A 64 2.48 0.30 -33.31
C ILE A 64 3.08 0.03 -31.94
N PHE A 65 3.71 1.03 -31.33
CA PHE A 65 4.33 0.92 -30.00
C PHE A 65 3.35 0.41 -28.94
N GLN A 66 2.11 0.89 -28.94
CA GLN A 66 1.07 0.46 -27.98
C GLN A 66 0.66 -1.01 -28.12
N HIS A 67 1.08 -1.71 -29.19
CA HIS A 67 0.71 -3.10 -29.48
C HIS A 67 1.89 -4.08 -29.48
N ILE A 68 3.11 -3.64 -29.13
CA ILE A 68 4.24 -4.56 -28.99
C ILE A 68 4.06 -5.50 -27.79
N LEU A 69 4.69 -6.69 -27.82
CA LEU A 69 4.69 -7.64 -26.70
C LEU A 69 3.31 -8.19 -26.34
N ILE A 70 2.38 -8.24 -27.30
CA ILE A 70 1.08 -8.92 -27.13
C ILE A 70 1.27 -10.40 -27.41
N THR A 71 0.72 -11.24 -26.53
CA THR A 71 0.78 -12.71 -26.63
C THR A 71 -0.51 -13.36 -27.10
N ASP A 72 -1.62 -12.62 -27.12
CA ASP A 72 -2.94 -13.12 -27.55
C ASP A 72 -3.22 -12.71 -29.01
N GLU A 73 -3.86 -13.61 -29.77
CA GLU A 73 -4.34 -13.33 -31.12
C GLU A 73 -5.52 -12.35 -31.12
N LYS A 74 -6.19 -12.16 -29.98
CA LYS A 74 -7.29 -11.19 -29.80
C LYS A 74 -6.82 -9.94 -29.08
N PHE A 75 -6.83 -8.81 -29.79
CA PHE A 75 -6.40 -7.50 -29.32
C PHE A 75 -7.50 -6.73 -28.53
N ASP A 76 -8.27 -7.39 -27.68
CA ASP A 76 -9.33 -6.74 -26.89
C ASP A 76 -8.79 -6.26 -25.54
N LEU A 77 -8.63 -4.94 -25.37
CA LEU A 77 -8.21 -4.35 -24.09
C LEU A 77 -9.42 -4.00 -23.22
N SER A 78 -9.26 -4.16 -21.91
CA SER A 78 -10.28 -3.85 -20.91
C SER A 78 -9.70 -3.21 -19.66
N GLU A 79 -10.57 -2.84 -18.72
CA GLU A 79 -10.19 -2.35 -17.40
C GLU A 79 -9.42 -3.38 -16.56
N TYR A 80 -9.69 -4.65 -16.81
CA TYR A 80 -9.16 -5.73 -16.00
C TYR A 80 -7.87 -6.29 -16.58
N ASP A 81 -7.77 -6.26 -17.91
CA ASP A 81 -6.68 -6.85 -18.68
C ASP A 81 -6.31 -5.96 -19.87
N ILE A 82 -5.03 -5.60 -19.93
CA ILE A 82 -4.41 -4.82 -21.00
C ILE A 82 -3.34 -5.63 -21.74
N LEU A 83 -3.37 -6.96 -21.62
CA LEU A 83 -2.55 -7.91 -22.38
C LEU A 83 -1.04 -7.61 -22.26
N VAL A 84 -0.56 -7.56 -21.01
CA VAL A 84 0.86 -7.47 -20.66
C VAL A 84 1.21 -8.55 -19.64
N ASP A 85 2.30 -9.26 -19.89
CA ASP A 85 2.82 -10.31 -19.02
C ASP A 85 4.13 -9.86 -18.36
N ASP A 86 4.16 -9.84 -17.03
CA ASP A 86 5.30 -9.32 -16.26
C ASP A 86 6.61 -10.05 -16.54
N LYS A 87 6.56 -11.36 -16.83
CA LYS A 87 7.76 -12.14 -17.13
C LYS A 87 8.29 -11.77 -18.51
N ILE A 88 7.44 -11.73 -19.52
CA ILE A 88 7.81 -11.39 -20.88
C ILE A 88 8.38 -9.97 -20.95
N LEU A 89 7.75 -9.02 -20.25
CA LEU A 89 8.24 -7.65 -20.18
C LEU A 89 9.64 -7.56 -19.54
N ASP A 90 9.89 -8.28 -18.45
CA ASP A 90 11.21 -8.26 -17.78
C ASP A 90 12.27 -9.03 -18.58
N ASP A 91 11.94 -10.18 -19.17
CA ASP A 91 12.84 -10.95 -20.04
C ASP A 91 13.28 -10.09 -21.25
N PHE A 92 12.33 -9.42 -21.90
CA PHE A 92 12.60 -8.50 -23.00
C PHE A 92 13.45 -7.31 -22.57
N ARG A 93 13.15 -6.68 -21.42
CA ARG A 93 13.96 -5.60 -20.88
C ARG A 93 15.41 -6.05 -20.63
N MET A 94 15.60 -7.20 -19.98
CA MET A 94 16.92 -7.78 -19.71
C MET A 94 17.71 -8.05 -20.99
N GLN A 95 17.04 -8.51 -22.03
CA GLN A 95 17.65 -8.68 -23.35
C GLN A 95 18.11 -7.33 -23.91
N ILE A 96 17.27 -6.29 -23.92
CA ILE A 96 17.67 -4.95 -24.38
C ILE A 96 18.85 -4.42 -23.55
N CYS A 97 18.86 -4.60 -22.23
CA CYS A 97 20.00 -4.24 -21.37
C CYS A 97 21.30 -4.92 -21.82
N THR A 98 21.22 -6.20 -22.21
CA THR A 98 22.38 -6.99 -22.62
C THR A 98 22.98 -6.48 -23.94
N PHE A 99 22.15 -5.85 -24.77
CA PHE A 99 22.54 -5.23 -26.04
C PHE A 99 22.49 -3.69 -25.97
N SER A 100 22.82 -3.09 -24.82
CA SER A 100 22.70 -1.64 -24.59
C SER A 100 23.36 -0.80 -25.69
N ASP A 101 24.59 -1.15 -26.09
CA ASP A 101 25.34 -0.41 -27.12
C ASP A 101 24.62 -0.39 -28.48
N THR A 102 23.91 -1.47 -28.80
CA THR A 102 23.10 -1.55 -30.02
C THR A 102 21.80 -0.76 -29.85
N PHE A 103 21.16 -0.89 -28.68
CA PHE A 103 19.90 -0.22 -28.41
C PHE A 103 20.03 1.31 -28.32
N ASP A 104 21.18 1.81 -27.85
CA ASP A 104 21.48 3.25 -27.73
C ASP A 104 21.30 4.02 -29.04
N LEU A 105 21.47 3.34 -30.19
CA LEU A 105 21.22 3.91 -31.52
C LEU A 105 19.74 4.31 -31.75
N TYR A 106 18.81 3.69 -31.01
CA TYR A 106 17.37 3.92 -31.14
C TYR A 106 16.80 4.80 -30.02
N VAL A 107 17.58 5.12 -28.98
CA VAL A 107 17.16 6.02 -27.89
C VAL A 107 16.69 7.39 -28.39
N PRO A 108 17.34 8.05 -29.38
CA PRO A 108 16.84 9.30 -29.94
C PRO A 108 15.44 9.19 -30.55
N LEU A 109 15.13 8.07 -31.21
CA LEU A 109 13.79 7.82 -31.78
C LEU A 109 12.75 7.61 -30.68
N PHE A 110 13.10 6.89 -29.62
CA PHE A 110 12.24 6.74 -28.46
C PHE A 110 11.94 8.09 -27.81
N CYS A 111 12.97 8.92 -27.61
CA CYS A 111 12.80 10.30 -27.11
C CYS A 111 11.85 11.09 -28.00
N GLU A 112 12.05 11.08 -29.32
CA GLU A 112 11.20 11.79 -30.28
C GLU A 112 9.73 11.32 -30.21
N MET A 113 9.50 10.02 -30.06
CA MET A 113 8.16 9.45 -29.85
C MET A 113 7.48 10.02 -28.61
N LEU A 114 8.19 10.07 -27.48
CA LEU A 114 7.67 10.61 -26.23
C LEU A 114 7.27 12.09 -26.41
N HIS A 115 8.18 12.91 -26.97
CA HIS A 115 7.96 14.34 -27.19
C HIS A 115 6.81 14.62 -28.17
N LYS A 116 6.72 13.90 -29.29
CA LYS A 116 5.74 14.21 -30.35
C LYS A 116 4.38 13.55 -30.14
N GLN A 117 4.36 12.33 -29.63
CA GLN A 117 3.19 11.46 -29.73
C GLN A 117 2.54 11.18 -28.38
N MET A 118 3.31 11.15 -27.29
CA MET A 118 2.73 10.92 -25.96
C MET A 118 2.26 12.20 -25.29
N ASP A 119 2.93 13.33 -25.50
CA ASP A 119 2.52 14.59 -24.88
C ASP A 119 1.26 15.21 -25.53
N CYS A 120 1.14 15.14 -26.85
CA CYS A 120 0.05 15.73 -27.63
C CYS A 120 -1.19 14.83 -27.83
N ASN A 121 -1.25 13.65 -27.18
CA ASN A 121 -2.28 12.67 -27.50
C ASN A 121 -3.67 13.09 -26.97
N LYS A 122 -4.67 13.17 -27.85
CA LYS A 122 -6.07 13.45 -27.46
C LYS A 122 -6.73 12.29 -26.69
N TYR A 123 -6.11 11.11 -26.71
CA TYR A 123 -6.64 9.87 -26.14
C TYR A 123 -5.83 9.35 -24.93
N LYS A 124 -5.26 10.26 -24.11
CA LYS A 124 -4.49 9.92 -22.89
C LYS A 124 -5.22 9.00 -21.89
N ARG A 125 -6.55 8.85 -22.00
CA ARG A 125 -7.37 7.96 -21.14
C ARG A 125 -7.75 6.62 -21.78
N SER A 126 -7.31 6.35 -23.00
CA SER A 126 -7.57 5.07 -23.67
C SER A 126 -6.74 3.94 -23.06
N PHE A 127 -7.24 2.70 -23.12
CA PHE A 127 -6.47 1.51 -22.69
C PHE A 127 -5.21 1.29 -23.52
N HIS A 128 -5.24 1.62 -24.81
CA HIS A 128 -4.05 1.54 -25.66
C HIS A 128 -2.97 2.51 -25.18
N PHE A 129 -3.36 3.75 -24.85
CA PHE A 129 -2.42 4.71 -24.29
C PHE A 129 -1.84 4.23 -22.98
N LEU A 130 -2.69 3.73 -22.07
CA LEU A 130 -2.28 3.16 -20.79
C LEU A 130 -1.29 1.99 -20.94
N ARG A 131 -1.58 1.07 -21.87
CA ARG A 131 -0.69 -0.04 -22.20
C ARG A 131 0.65 0.47 -22.72
N GLY A 132 0.63 1.45 -23.62
CA GLY A 132 1.83 2.12 -24.12
C GLY A 132 2.65 2.78 -23.02
N THR A 133 2.04 3.50 -22.08
CA THR A 133 2.76 4.09 -20.93
C THR A 133 3.40 3.02 -20.05
N ILE A 134 2.73 1.89 -19.82
CA ILE A 134 3.30 0.77 -19.06
C ILE A 134 4.50 0.18 -19.79
N ILE A 135 4.41 -0.06 -21.10
CA ILE A 135 5.52 -0.56 -21.90
C ILE A 135 6.68 0.45 -21.96
N ALA A 136 6.38 1.75 -22.03
CA ALA A 136 7.39 2.81 -21.99
C ALA A 136 8.25 2.75 -20.71
N THR A 137 7.71 2.25 -19.60
CA THR A 137 8.50 2.08 -18.36
C THR A 137 9.71 1.18 -18.52
N LEU A 138 9.68 0.20 -19.43
CA LEU A 138 10.79 -0.74 -19.68
C LEU A 138 12.03 -0.03 -20.25
N PHE A 139 11.82 1.06 -20.97
CA PHE A 139 12.87 1.81 -21.64
C PHE A 139 13.39 2.98 -20.80
N THR A 140 12.81 3.22 -19.62
CA THR A 140 13.13 4.40 -18.80
C THR A 140 14.57 4.46 -18.33
N GLN A 141 15.21 3.30 -18.13
CA GLN A 141 16.63 3.22 -17.77
C GLN A 141 17.56 3.89 -18.80
N PHE A 142 17.18 3.92 -20.09
CA PHE A 142 17.98 4.52 -21.17
C PHE A 142 17.82 6.04 -21.28
N ILE A 143 16.75 6.59 -20.70
CA ILE A 143 16.48 8.03 -20.68
C ILE A 143 16.69 8.64 -19.29
N CYS A 144 17.02 7.82 -18.28
CA CYS A 144 17.35 8.25 -16.93
C CYS A 144 18.84 8.64 -16.84
N SER A 145 19.22 9.70 -17.54
CA SER A 145 20.56 10.26 -17.54
C SER A 145 20.49 11.79 -17.55
N LEU A 146 21.56 12.47 -17.14
CA LEU A 146 21.58 13.94 -17.07
C LEU A 146 21.22 14.60 -18.41
N SER A 147 21.65 14.02 -19.54
CA SER A 147 21.36 14.54 -20.88
C SER A 147 19.92 14.34 -21.33
N LEU A 148 19.23 13.31 -20.83
CA LEU A 148 17.89 12.91 -21.27
C LEU A 148 16.82 13.04 -20.17
N ILE A 149 17.17 13.58 -19.00
CA ILE A 149 16.26 13.67 -17.85
C ILE A 149 14.97 14.46 -18.15
N ASN A 150 15.02 15.41 -19.08
CA ASN A 150 13.84 16.15 -19.54
C ASN A 150 12.83 15.25 -20.28
N THR A 151 13.33 14.26 -21.01
CA THR A 151 12.48 13.25 -21.68
C THR A 151 11.85 12.31 -20.66
N PHE A 152 12.60 11.91 -19.63
CA PHE A 152 12.06 11.13 -18.52
C PHE A 152 10.97 11.91 -17.77
N ASP A 153 11.21 13.18 -17.43
CA ASP A 153 10.21 14.06 -16.82
C ASP A 153 8.94 14.18 -17.68
N LEU A 154 9.07 14.29 -19.00
CA LEU A 154 7.91 14.32 -19.90
C LEU A 154 7.07 13.04 -19.80
N LEU A 155 7.69 11.86 -19.70
CA LEU A 155 6.97 10.60 -19.51
C LEU A 155 6.24 10.60 -18.16
N ILE A 156 6.91 11.01 -17.07
CA ILE A 156 6.30 11.09 -15.73
C ILE A 156 5.10 12.04 -15.74
N ARG A 157 5.23 13.23 -16.31
CA ARG A 157 4.13 14.20 -16.45
C ARG A 157 2.99 13.65 -17.31
N SER A 158 3.32 12.92 -18.38
CA SER A 158 2.31 12.29 -19.24
C SER A 158 1.51 11.24 -18.48
N ILE A 159 2.16 10.44 -17.62
CA ILE A 159 1.49 9.50 -16.71
C ILE A 159 0.58 10.26 -15.75
N LEU A 160 1.09 11.30 -15.06
CA LEU A 160 0.33 12.10 -14.08
C LEU A 160 -0.88 12.84 -14.69
N GLN A 161 -0.79 13.24 -15.96
CA GLN A 161 -1.88 13.89 -16.70
C GLN A 161 -2.87 12.90 -17.33
N SER A 162 -2.58 11.60 -17.27
CA SER A 162 -3.42 10.53 -17.78
C SER A 162 -4.37 10.01 -16.70
N ASP A 163 -4.76 8.73 -16.75
CA ASP A 163 -5.45 8.04 -15.67
C ASP A 163 -4.42 7.38 -14.74
N THR A 164 -3.80 8.19 -13.87
CA THR A 164 -2.70 7.75 -12.98
C THR A 164 -3.11 6.60 -12.08
N ILE A 165 -4.35 6.61 -11.56
CA ILE A 165 -4.86 5.55 -10.69
C ILE A 165 -4.90 4.23 -11.47
N ARG A 166 -5.42 4.25 -12.70
CA ARG A 166 -5.46 3.05 -13.53
C ARG A 166 -4.04 2.59 -13.91
N PHE A 167 -3.13 3.50 -14.22
CA PHE A 167 -1.72 3.19 -14.47
C PHE A 167 -1.11 2.47 -13.27
N CYS A 168 -1.25 3.02 -12.07
CA CYS A 168 -0.73 2.43 -10.85
C CYS A 168 -1.31 1.04 -10.60
N ARG A 169 -2.63 0.86 -10.74
CA ARG A 169 -3.30 -0.45 -10.56
C ARG A 169 -2.77 -1.52 -11.51
N HIS A 170 -2.50 -1.19 -12.77
CA HIS A 170 -1.94 -2.16 -13.72
C HIS A 170 -0.46 -2.40 -13.49
N LEU A 171 0.34 -1.37 -13.20
CA LEU A 171 1.76 -1.55 -12.91
C LEU A 171 1.98 -2.39 -11.63
N LEU A 172 1.12 -2.24 -10.62
CA LEU A 172 1.17 -3.05 -9.39
C LEU A 172 0.90 -4.54 -9.63
N LYS A 173 0.20 -4.91 -10.71
CA LYS A 173 0.04 -6.32 -11.13
C LYS A 173 1.30 -6.90 -11.77
N LEU A 174 2.30 -6.06 -12.08
CA LEU A 174 3.54 -6.41 -12.76
C LEU A 174 4.74 -6.17 -11.81
N PRO A 175 4.96 -7.05 -10.81
CA PRO A 175 5.91 -6.79 -9.72
C PRO A 175 7.37 -6.61 -10.19
N ARG A 176 7.81 -7.28 -11.26
CA ARG A 176 9.16 -7.09 -11.81
C ARG A 176 9.27 -5.72 -12.48
N CYS A 177 8.30 -5.38 -13.32
CA CYS A 177 8.24 -4.08 -13.99
C CYS A 177 8.17 -2.92 -12.98
N LEU A 178 7.30 -3.04 -11.96
CA LEU A 178 7.17 -2.07 -10.87
C LEU A 178 8.51 -1.85 -10.17
N LYS A 179 9.19 -2.91 -9.75
CA LYS A 179 10.47 -2.81 -9.05
C LYS A 179 11.50 -2.06 -9.89
N ASN A 180 11.62 -2.38 -11.18
CA ASN A 180 12.55 -1.72 -12.08
C ASN A 180 12.19 -0.23 -12.27
N PHE A 181 10.91 0.08 -12.47
CA PHE A 181 10.46 1.46 -12.65
C PHE A 181 10.72 2.31 -11.40
N VAL A 182 10.47 1.78 -10.20
CA VAL A 182 10.75 2.47 -8.93
C VAL A 182 12.25 2.74 -8.77
N ILE A 183 13.13 1.78 -9.11
CA ILE A 183 14.59 1.97 -9.10
C ILE A 183 14.99 3.12 -10.05
N VAL A 184 14.42 3.17 -11.25
CA VAL A 184 14.72 4.24 -12.22
C VAL A 184 14.25 5.59 -11.70
N CYS A 185 13.07 5.67 -11.07
CA CYS A 185 12.59 6.90 -10.42
C CYS A 185 13.54 7.38 -9.31
N HIS A 186 14.05 6.48 -8.46
CA HIS A 186 15.04 6.81 -7.43
C HIS A 186 16.36 7.30 -8.04
N ASN A 187 16.84 6.66 -9.11
CA ASN A 187 18.02 7.10 -9.84
C ASN A 187 17.81 8.51 -10.43
N ALA A 188 16.64 8.78 -11.00
CA ALA A 188 16.28 10.09 -11.54
C ALA A 188 16.27 11.17 -10.46
N ILE A 189 15.68 10.90 -9.29
CA ILE A 189 15.73 11.83 -8.14
C ILE A 189 17.18 12.09 -7.73
N SER A 190 18.00 11.04 -7.62
CA SER A 190 19.41 11.16 -7.24
C SER A 190 20.21 12.01 -8.24
N ILE A 191 20.01 11.82 -9.54
CA ILE A 191 20.63 12.64 -10.60
C ILE A 191 20.22 14.11 -10.45
N LEU A 192 18.92 14.39 -10.27
CA LEU A 192 18.39 15.75 -10.14
C LEU A 192 18.89 16.45 -8.87
N LEU A 193 19.05 15.72 -7.76
CA LEU A 193 19.63 16.25 -6.52
C LEU A 193 21.13 16.57 -6.67
N LEU A 194 21.86 15.83 -7.51
CA LEU A 194 23.27 16.10 -7.80
C LEU A 194 23.47 17.26 -8.78
N GLU A 195 22.53 17.45 -9.72
CA GLU A 195 22.55 18.56 -10.68
C GLU A 195 22.43 19.91 -9.97
N ASP A 196 21.55 20.02 -8.97
CA ASP A 196 21.40 21.21 -8.14
C ASP A 196 21.17 20.84 -6.67
N VAL A 197 22.28 20.68 -5.94
CA VAL A 197 22.30 20.36 -4.50
C VAL A 197 21.61 21.46 -3.67
N THR A 198 21.49 22.68 -4.19
CA THR A 198 20.84 23.80 -3.49
C THR A 198 19.32 23.81 -3.65
N ASN A 199 18.80 23.15 -4.69
CA ASN A 199 17.36 23.11 -5.00
C ASN A 199 16.81 21.68 -5.03
N VAL A 200 16.47 21.17 -3.85
CA VAL A 200 15.82 19.86 -3.69
C VAL A 200 14.34 19.83 -4.14
N ARG A 201 13.77 20.96 -4.60
CA ARG A 201 12.32 21.10 -4.92
C ARG A 201 12.06 21.45 -6.38
N SER A 202 12.84 20.89 -7.29
CA SER A 202 12.53 21.03 -8.72
C SER A 202 11.18 20.37 -9.06
N ASP A 203 10.47 20.93 -10.05
CA ASP A 203 9.18 20.39 -10.52
C ASP A 203 9.29 18.91 -10.97
N LYS A 204 10.47 18.51 -11.45
CA LYS A 204 10.77 17.14 -11.88
C LYS A 204 10.79 16.18 -10.69
N ILE A 205 11.51 16.53 -9.62
CA ILE A 205 11.55 15.75 -8.37
C ILE A 205 10.13 15.64 -7.80
N HIS A 206 9.40 16.76 -7.78
CA HIS A 206 8.01 16.79 -7.31
C HIS A 206 7.11 15.82 -8.09
N SER A 207 7.18 15.84 -9.43
CA SER A 207 6.39 14.95 -10.29
C SER A 207 6.72 13.47 -10.05
N ILE A 208 7.99 13.13 -9.92
CA ILE A 208 8.41 11.74 -9.62
C ILE A 208 7.86 11.31 -8.24
N CYS A 209 8.02 12.15 -7.21
CA CYS A 209 7.57 11.83 -5.85
C CYS A 209 6.04 11.68 -5.76
N LEU A 210 5.28 12.49 -6.50
CA LEU A 210 3.82 12.33 -6.60
C LEU A 210 3.44 10.96 -7.17
N LEU A 211 4.09 10.54 -8.26
CA LEU A 211 3.81 9.23 -8.86
C LEU A 211 4.18 8.08 -7.92
N LEU A 212 5.32 8.17 -7.23
CA LEU A 212 5.72 7.17 -6.23
C LEU A 212 4.73 7.13 -5.04
N GLN A 213 4.19 8.28 -4.63
CA GLN A 213 3.15 8.36 -3.61
C GLN A 213 1.85 7.69 -4.06
N ASP A 214 1.42 7.91 -5.30
CA ASP A 214 0.22 7.27 -5.86
C ASP A 214 0.39 5.75 -5.94
N LEU A 215 1.54 5.27 -6.43
CA LEU A 215 1.89 3.85 -6.44
C LEU A 215 1.89 3.25 -5.03
N SER A 216 2.54 3.92 -4.08
CA SER A 216 2.59 3.46 -2.69
C SER A 216 1.20 3.41 -2.04
N SER A 217 0.30 4.33 -2.38
CA SER A 217 -1.04 4.38 -1.77
C SER A 217 -1.93 3.19 -2.14
N LEU A 218 -1.61 2.53 -3.26
CA LEU A 218 -2.33 1.37 -3.80
C LEU A 218 -1.55 0.05 -3.60
N SER A 219 -0.32 0.13 -3.08
CA SER A 219 0.57 -1.01 -2.87
C SER A 219 0.38 -1.62 -1.48
N SER A 220 0.58 -2.93 -1.37
CA SER A 220 0.74 -3.61 -0.08
C SER A 220 2.15 -3.51 0.49
N LYS A 221 3.15 -3.21 -0.35
CA LYS A 221 4.56 -3.00 0.06
C LYS A 221 4.91 -1.53 -0.09
N THR A 222 5.28 -0.86 0.99
CA THR A 222 5.55 0.59 1.04
C THR A 222 7.04 0.91 1.04
N ASP A 223 7.90 0.03 1.54
CA ASP A 223 9.32 0.32 1.76
C ASP A 223 10.12 0.62 0.48
N ILE A 224 9.73 0.03 -0.66
CA ILE A 224 10.43 0.21 -1.93
C ILE A 224 10.39 1.66 -2.44
N PHE A 225 9.44 2.46 -1.95
CA PHE A 225 9.22 3.85 -2.38
C PHE A 225 10.05 4.87 -1.60
N ILE A 226 10.67 4.48 -0.48
CA ILE A 226 11.44 5.37 0.38
C ILE A 226 12.75 5.79 -0.31
N HIS A 227 13.04 7.09 -0.33
CA HIS A 227 14.28 7.64 -0.87
C HIS A 227 15.15 8.25 0.25
N GLU A 228 16.21 7.54 0.60
CA GLU A 228 17.13 7.90 1.69
C GLU A 228 17.85 9.23 1.47
N GLN A 229 18.51 9.40 0.31
CA GLN A 229 19.27 10.62 0.01
C GLN A 229 18.38 11.88 0.04
N LEU A 230 17.18 11.83 -0.56
CA LEU A 230 16.23 12.94 -0.52
C LEU A 230 15.94 13.34 0.93
N SER A 231 15.57 12.37 1.78
CA SER A 231 15.27 12.63 3.20
C SER A 231 16.46 13.24 3.94
N SER A 232 17.68 12.80 3.65
CA SER A 232 18.91 13.33 4.27
C SER A 232 19.23 14.79 3.91
N MET A 233 18.70 15.28 2.79
CA MET A 233 18.91 16.65 2.32
C MET A 233 17.83 17.62 2.81
N LEU A 234 16.78 17.14 3.48
CA LEU A 234 15.70 17.96 3.99
C LEU A 234 15.94 18.38 5.44
N ASP A 235 15.52 19.61 5.78
CA ASP A 235 15.44 20.09 7.15
C ASP A 235 13.99 20.01 7.65
N CYS A 236 13.77 19.41 8.81
CA CYS A 236 12.43 19.21 9.37
C CYS A 236 11.69 20.53 9.66
N LYS A 237 12.39 21.59 10.13
CA LYS A 237 11.73 22.88 10.44
C LYS A 237 11.23 23.55 9.17
N ASN A 238 12.10 23.60 8.15
CA ASN A 238 11.75 24.15 6.86
C ASN A 238 10.58 23.38 6.23
N GLU A 239 10.62 22.05 6.27
CA GLU A 239 9.58 21.19 5.70
C GLU A 239 8.21 21.41 6.37
N LEU A 240 8.19 21.53 7.70
CA LEU A 240 6.97 21.85 8.46
C LEU A 240 6.41 23.24 8.13
N ASN A 241 7.27 24.24 7.98
CA ASN A 241 6.84 25.58 7.58
C ASN A 241 6.15 25.54 6.21
N LEU A 242 6.74 24.83 5.24
CA LEU A 242 6.16 24.65 3.91
C LEU A 242 4.81 23.93 3.96
N TYR A 243 4.72 22.84 4.74
CA TYR A 243 3.47 22.09 4.93
C TYR A 243 2.35 22.98 5.47
N ASN A 244 2.64 23.81 6.47
CA ASN A 244 1.67 24.68 7.13
C ASN A 244 1.29 25.90 6.29
N GLU A 245 2.26 26.56 5.65
CA GLU A 245 2.02 27.78 4.87
C GLU A 245 1.35 27.50 3.52
N LYS A 246 1.51 26.30 2.96
CA LYS A 246 0.93 25.87 1.66
C LYS A 246 1.29 26.76 0.46
N LYS A 247 2.35 27.58 0.58
CA LYS A 247 2.82 28.46 -0.51
C LYS A 247 3.65 27.71 -1.55
N MET A 248 4.43 26.72 -1.11
CA MET A 248 5.21 25.85 -1.97
C MET A 248 4.97 24.39 -1.58
N PHE A 249 5.33 23.48 -2.48
CA PHE A 249 5.19 22.06 -2.24
C PHE A 249 6.04 21.58 -1.05
N SER A 250 5.42 20.76 -0.21
CA SER A 250 6.04 20.06 0.90
C SER A 250 6.07 18.55 0.60
N PHE A 251 7.22 17.92 0.84
CA PHE A 251 7.36 16.47 0.76
C PHE A 251 6.53 15.72 1.81
N LEU A 252 6.02 16.40 2.86
CA LEU A 252 5.07 15.82 3.80
C LEU A 252 3.68 15.54 3.18
N TYR A 253 3.42 16.03 1.95
CA TYR A 253 2.28 15.60 1.14
C TYR A 253 2.53 14.30 0.36
N VAL A 254 3.79 13.86 0.26
CA VAL A 254 4.23 12.60 -0.36
C VAL A 254 5.07 11.75 0.61
N PRO A 255 4.54 11.42 1.80
CA PRO A 255 5.32 10.76 2.85
C PRO A 255 5.86 9.38 2.47
N ALA A 256 5.32 8.72 1.44
CA ALA A 256 5.82 7.43 0.95
C ALA A 256 7.29 7.47 0.51
N VAL A 257 7.80 8.62 0.06
CA VAL A 257 9.21 8.77 -0.35
C VAL A 257 10.14 9.16 0.80
N LEU A 258 9.60 9.44 1.97
CA LEU A 258 10.35 9.93 3.12
C LEU A 258 10.67 8.79 4.09
N THR A 259 11.88 8.80 4.64
CA THR A 259 12.28 7.83 5.65
C THR A 259 11.39 7.94 6.89
N PHE A 260 11.19 6.82 7.58
CA PHE A 260 10.48 6.80 8.85
C PHE A 260 11.08 7.81 9.85
N GLU A 261 12.41 7.86 9.97
CA GLU A 261 13.10 8.77 10.88
C GLU A 261 12.77 10.24 10.60
N PHE A 262 12.78 10.66 9.33
CA PHE A 262 12.47 12.04 8.96
C PHE A 262 11.02 12.38 9.30
N ARG A 263 10.08 11.50 8.93
CA ARG A 263 8.65 11.66 9.25
C ARG A 263 8.39 11.69 10.75
N TYR A 264 9.08 10.82 11.51
CA TYR A 264 9.04 10.76 12.97
C TYR A 264 9.50 12.08 13.60
N LYS A 265 10.66 12.61 13.20
CA LYS A 265 11.16 13.92 13.68
C LYS A 265 10.16 15.04 13.38
N CYS A 266 9.66 15.13 12.14
CA CYS A 266 8.64 16.10 11.76
C CYS A 266 7.37 15.98 12.61
N TYR A 267 6.89 14.76 12.88
CA TYR A 267 5.68 14.54 13.69
C TYR A 267 5.82 15.09 15.11
N PHE A 268 6.92 14.83 15.80
CA PHE A 268 7.11 15.34 17.16
C PHE A 268 7.45 16.82 17.22
N MET A 269 8.06 17.37 16.17
CA MET A 269 8.27 18.82 16.05
C MET A 269 6.94 19.56 15.78
N SER A 270 6.05 18.97 14.98
CA SER A 270 4.71 19.50 14.74
C SER A 270 3.78 19.35 15.96
N ASN A 271 4.07 18.40 16.84
CA ASN A 271 3.28 18.08 18.03
C ASN A 271 4.15 18.14 19.31
N PRO A 272 4.72 19.30 19.65
CA PRO A 272 5.65 19.44 20.76
C PRO A 272 4.95 19.18 22.10
N MET A 273 5.68 18.56 23.03
CA MET A 273 5.25 18.46 24.42
C MET A 273 5.59 19.75 25.17
N LEU A 274 4.67 20.18 26.02
CA LEU A 274 4.87 21.25 26.99
C LEU A 274 5.82 20.76 28.11
N PRO A 275 6.56 21.68 28.74
CA PRO A 275 7.49 21.34 29.83
C PRO A 275 6.78 20.87 31.11
N ARG A 276 5.45 20.98 31.18
CA ARG A 276 4.66 20.51 32.31
C ARG A 276 4.48 19.00 32.21
N ARG A 277 4.55 18.33 33.37
CA ARG A 277 4.35 16.89 33.47
C ARG A 277 3.05 16.55 34.17
N ILE A 278 2.41 15.46 33.73
CA ILE A 278 1.24 14.87 34.37
C ILE A 278 1.74 13.80 35.33
N ARG A 279 1.37 13.93 36.59
CA ARG A 279 1.65 12.92 37.61
C ARG A 279 0.54 11.86 37.58
N LEU A 280 0.92 10.59 37.51
CA LEU A 280 0.03 9.44 37.69
C LEU A 280 0.56 8.57 38.82
N ASP A 281 -0.17 8.53 39.93
CA ASP A 281 0.14 7.70 41.08
C ASP A 281 -0.53 6.33 40.94
N ILE A 282 0.27 5.26 41.00
CA ILE A 282 -0.14 3.88 40.77
C ILE A 282 0.23 3.02 41.98
N ARG A 283 -0.72 2.22 42.49
CA ARG A 283 -0.44 1.14 43.44
C ARG A 283 -0.39 -0.17 42.67
N ARG A 284 0.70 -0.94 42.81
CA ARG A 284 0.84 -2.23 42.10
C ARG A 284 -0.31 -3.19 42.40
N ASP A 285 -0.70 -3.26 43.67
CA ASP A 285 -1.79 -4.14 44.12
C ASP A 285 -3.18 -3.67 43.64
N HIS A 286 -3.30 -2.45 43.13
CA HIS A 286 -4.56 -1.85 42.64
C HIS A 286 -4.39 -1.28 41.22
N PHE A 287 -3.52 -1.91 40.42
CA PHE A 287 -3.07 -1.39 39.12
C PHE A 287 -4.24 -1.09 38.17
N ILE A 288 -5.16 -2.05 38.03
CA ILE A 288 -6.36 -1.93 37.18
C ILE A 288 -7.18 -0.71 37.56
N THR A 289 -7.54 -0.57 38.84
CA THR A 289 -8.37 0.55 39.31
C THR A 289 -7.66 1.89 39.12
N ASP A 290 -6.34 1.94 39.33
CA ASP A 290 -5.58 3.18 39.25
C ASP A 290 -5.36 3.64 37.80
N ILE A 291 -5.28 2.73 36.82
CA ILE A 291 -5.24 3.09 35.39
C ILE A 291 -6.51 3.82 34.95
N ARG A 292 -7.68 3.52 35.54
CA ARG A 292 -8.94 4.19 35.17
C ARG A 292 -8.88 5.71 35.36
N GLN A 293 -7.96 6.21 36.19
CA GLN A 293 -7.70 7.64 36.35
C GLN A 293 -7.41 8.34 35.02
N LEU A 294 -6.84 7.63 34.02
CA LEU A 294 -6.58 8.18 32.69
C LEU A 294 -7.84 8.77 32.03
N LEU A 295 -9.02 8.19 32.27
CA LEU A 295 -10.29 8.69 31.74
C LEU A 295 -10.64 10.08 32.23
N ASN A 296 -10.23 10.40 33.46
CA ASN A 296 -10.52 11.67 34.12
C ASN A 296 -9.55 12.78 33.66
N ILE A 297 -8.47 12.43 32.97
CA ILE A 297 -7.50 13.39 32.47
C ILE A 297 -8.00 13.99 31.15
N PRO A 298 -8.09 15.33 31.03
CA PRO A 298 -8.45 15.99 29.79
C PRO A 298 -7.54 15.58 28.62
N LYS A 299 -8.13 15.39 27.43
CA LYS A 299 -7.39 14.98 26.23
C LYS A 299 -6.20 15.89 25.92
N ASP A 300 -6.39 17.21 26.03
CA ASP A 300 -5.35 18.19 25.70
C ASP A 300 -4.20 18.11 26.69
N LYS A 301 -4.46 17.68 27.94
CA LYS A 301 -3.39 17.43 28.89
C LYS A 301 -2.59 16.21 28.47
N LEU A 302 -3.24 15.06 28.22
CA LEU A 302 -2.56 13.83 27.82
C LEU A 302 -1.79 13.98 26.50
N PHE A 303 -2.31 14.78 25.57
CA PHE A 303 -1.69 15.04 24.28
C PHE A 303 -0.45 15.94 24.39
N ASN A 304 -0.52 17.00 25.21
CA ASN A 304 0.48 18.06 25.26
C ASN A 304 1.52 17.90 26.37
N ASN A 305 1.38 16.96 27.31
CA ASN A 305 2.29 16.88 28.46
C ASN A 305 2.96 15.51 28.58
N ASP A 306 4.18 15.52 29.09
CA ASP A 306 4.91 14.31 29.46
C ASP A 306 4.28 13.63 30.68
N LEU A 307 4.24 12.30 30.69
CA LEU A 307 3.67 11.52 31.79
C LEU A 307 4.77 11.07 32.76
N ASN A 308 4.65 11.43 34.04
CA ASN A 308 5.49 10.92 35.12
C ASN A 308 4.69 9.88 35.92
N ILE A 309 5.23 8.67 35.99
CA ILE A 309 4.63 7.58 36.77
C ILE A 309 5.28 7.50 38.15
N PHE A 310 4.45 7.33 39.18
CA PHE A 310 4.91 7.10 40.55
C PHE A 310 4.25 5.85 41.12
N PHE A 311 5.05 4.82 41.39
CA PHE A 311 4.59 3.68 42.16
C PHE A 311 4.57 4.03 43.65
N LEU A 312 3.40 4.04 44.27
CA LEU A 312 3.25 4.45 45.66
C LEU A 312 3.96 3.47 46.60
N GLY A 313 4.81 4.01 47.48
CA GLY A 313 5.66 3.22 48.39
C GLY A 313 7.03 2.87 47.84
N GLU A 314 7.34 3.21 46.58
CA GLU A 314 8.63 2.93 45.95
C GLU A 314 9.44 4.22 45.77
N SER A 315 10.73 4.16 46.11
CA SER A 315 11.66 5.27 45.90
C SER A 315 12.30 5.14 44.51
N ALA A 316 11.63 5.65 43.48
CA ALA A 316 12.17 5.69 42.13
C ALA A 316 12.14 7.12 41.56
N LEU A 317 13.30 7.61 41.11
CA LEU A 317 13.40 8.80 40.27
C LEU A 317 13.15 8.37 38.83
N ASP A 318 12.08 8.85 38.21
CA ASP A 318 11.75 8.52 36.83
C ASP A 318 12.68 9.23 35.84
N LEU A 319 13.76 8.54 35.45
CA LEU A 319 14.62 8.87 34.31
C LEU A 319 14.17 8.12 33.03
N GLY A 320 12.91 7.68 32.95
CA GLY A 320 12.32 6.94 31.83
C GLY A 320 12.15 5.44 32.09
N GLY A 321 12.87 4.87 33.06
CA GLY A 321 12.76 3.45 33.43
C GLY A 321 11.40 3.10 34.04
N VAL A 322 10.87 3.96 34.92
CA VAL A 322 9.59 3.75 35.60
C VAL A 322 8.44 3.83 34.61
N LYS A 323 8.51 4.77 33.65
CA LYS A 323 7.56 4.85 32.54
C LYS A 323 7.54 3.57 31.71
N ARG A 324 8.70 3.06 31.27
CA ARG A 324 8.77 1.80 30.49
C ARG A 324 8.16 0.64 31.26
N GLU A 325 8.51 0.51 32.53
CA GLU A 325 7.95 -0.52 33.40
C GLU A 325 6.42 -0.42 33.51
N PHE A 326 5.87 0.80 33.61
CA PHE A 326 4.42 0.99 33.62
C PHE A 326 3.76 0.46 32.35
N PHE A 327 4.24 0.83 31.16
CA PHE A 327 3.67 0.34 29.90
C PHE A 327 3.86 -1.18 29.74
N ASP A 328 4.98 -1.73 30.19
CA ASP A 328 5.19 -3.18 30.24
C ASP A 328 4.20 -3.88 31.18
N LEU A 329 3.92 -3.30 32.34
CA LEU A 329 2.95 -3.83 33.28
C LEU A 329 1.53 -3.77 32.70
N VAL A 330 1.18 -2.70 31.97
CA VAL A 330 -0.07 -2.65 31.20
C VAL A 330 -0.14 -3.80 30.22
N GLY A 331 0.92 -3.98 29.43
CA GLY A 331 1.01 -5.01 28.40
C GLY A 331 0.76 -6.41 28.96
N ARG A 332 1.48 -6.76 30.03
CA ARG A 332 1.32 -8.04 30.71
C ARG A 332 -0.07 -8.22 31.34
N THR A 333 -0.62 -7.16 31.92
CA THR A 333 -1.91 -7.25 32.61
C THR A 333 -3.07 -7.43 31.64
N PHE A 334 -3.10 -6.67 30.55
CA PHE A 334 -4.17 -6.78 29.55
C PHE A 334 -3.99 -7.97 28.60
N GLY A 335 -2.75 -8.44 28.42
CA GLY A 335 -2.45 -9.68 27.70
C GLY A 335 -2.73 -10.96 28.52
N ASP A 336 -2.93 -10.85 29.84
CA ASP A 336 -3.29 -11.98 30.68
C ASP A 336 -4.71 -12.45 30.38
N LEU A 337 -4.86 -13.72 29.98
CA LEU A 337 -6.14 -14.35 29.68
C LEU A 337 -7.14 -14.27 30.84
N ARG A 338 -6.65 -14.19 32.10
CA ARG A 338 -7.49 -14.03 33.29
C ARG A 338 -8.16 -12.66 33.35
N HIS A 339 -7.50 -11.64 32.79
CA HIS A 339 -8.14 -10.35 32.59
C HIS A 339 -9.18 -10.44 31.49
N GLY A 340 -8.98 -11.23 30.43
CA GLY A 340 -10.01 -11.47 29.42
C GLY A 340 -10.40 -10.24 28.59
N LEU A 341 -9.59 -9.18 28.58
CA LEU A 341 -9.78 -8.02 27.68
C LEU A 341 -9.25 -8.35 26.27
N LEU A 342 -8.12 -9.04 26.22
CA LEU A 342 -7.51 -9.51 24.99
C LEU A 342 -7.45 -11.03 24.98
N LYS A 343 -7.56 -11.60 23.78
CA LYS A 343 -7.30 -13.01 23.49
C LYS A 343 -6.09 -13.13 22.60
N LYS A 344 -5.33 -14.20 22.77
CA LYS A 344 -4.18 -14.50 21.93
C LYS A 344 -4.67 -15.20 20.65
N ILE A 345 -4.36 -14.64 19.48
CA ILE A 345 -4.80 -15.16 18.17
C ILE A 345 -3.67 -15.88 17.41
N SER A 346 -2.42 -15.56 17.74
CA SER A 346 -1.22 -16.24 17.24
C SER A 346 -0.15 -16.25 18.35
N PRO A 347 1.00 -16.93 18.18
CA PRO A 347 2.10 -16.85 19.14
C PRO A 347 2.55 -15.42 19.45
N GLU A 348 2.38 -14.50 18.51
CA GLU A 348 2.85 -13.11 18.59
C GLU A 348 1.72 -12.11 18.82
N PHE A 349 0.52 -12.35 18.27
CA PHE A 349 -0.52 -11.34 18.18
C PHE A 349 -1.69 -11.56 19.15
N TYR A 350 -2.22 -10.44 19.63
CA TYR A 350 -3.43 -10.35 20.43
C TYR A 350 -4.56 -9.68 19.65
N TRP A 351 -5.80 -10.00 20.01
CA TRP A 351 -7.01 -9.34 19.52
C TRP A 351 -7.99 -9.10 20.67
N PHE A 352 -9.03 -8.29 20.43
CA PHE A 352 -10.09 -8.06 21.41
C PHE A 352 -10.84 -9.36 21.73
N ASN A 353 -11.22 -9.50 23.00
CA ASN A 353 -12.06 -10.60 23.42
C ASN A 353 -13.54 -10.22 23.22
N ASP A 354 -14.26 -11.05 22.47
CA ASP A 354 -15.67 -10.79 22.13
C ASP A 354 -16.64 -11.30 23.20
N LEU A 355 -16.14 -12.02 24.22
CA LEU A 355 -16.94 -12.42 25.37
C LEU A 355 -17.36 -11.17 26.14
N ASP A 356 -18.69 -11.01 26.32
CA ASP A 356 -19.35 -9.91 27.03
C ASP A 356 -19.05 -9.88 28.55
N CYS A 357 -17.87 -10.31 28.99
CA CYS A 357 -17.43 -10.26 30.39
C CYS A 357 -17.34 -8.81 30.93
N TYR A 358 -17.35 -7.81 30.04
CA TYR A 358 -17.19 -6.39 30.35
C TYR A 358 -18.40 -5.53 29.92
N SER A 359 -19.61 -6.11 29.87
CA SER A 359 -20.81 -5.48 29.31
C SER A 359 -21.23 -4.14 29.94
N ASP A 360 -20.74 -3.80 31.13
CA ASP A 360 -21.00 -2.50 31.81
C ASP A 360 -19.83 -1.49 31.71
N ASP A 361 -18.72 -1.90 31.10
CA ASP A 361 -17.42 -1.23 31.22
C ASP A 361 -16.88 -0.83 29.83
N GLU A 362 -17.69 -0.11 29.04
CA GLU A 362 -17.32 0.52 27.74
C GLU A 362 -15.99 1.32 27.79
N SER A 363 -15.46 1.54 28.99
CA SER A 363 -14.23 2.25 29.28
C SER A 363 -12.93 1.47 29.04
N TRP A 364 -12.87 0.13 29.14
CA TRP A 364 -11.58 -0.57 29.10
C TRP A 364 -10.92 -0.61 27.72
N TYR A 365 -11.69 -0.93 26.68
CA TYR A 365 -11.17 -0.85 25.31
C TYR A 365 -10.76 0.58 24.97
N ARG A 366 -11.53 1.59 25.42
CA ARG A 366 -11.16 3.01 25.30
C ARG A 366 -9.88 3.34 26.05
N ILE A 367 -9.68 2.85 27.28
CA ILE A 367 -8.45 3.01 28.06
C ILE A 367 -7.28 2.39 27.30
N LEU A 368 -7.44 1.15 26.82
CA LEU A 368 -6.41 0.47 26.05
C LEU A 368 -6.05 1.28 24.80
N GLY A 369 -7.05 1.77 24.05
CA GLY A 369 -6.82 2.67 22.90
C GLY A 369 -6.08 3.95 23.27
N MET A 370 -6.45 4.58 24.40
CA MET A 370 -5.72 5.74 24.93
C MET A 370 -4.26 5.37 25.22
N ILE A 371 -4.00 4.23 25.86
CA ILE A 371 -2.64 3.79 26.20
C ILE A 371 -1.82 3.51 24.93
N ILE A 372 -2.39 2.90 23.90
CA ILE A 372 -1.72 2.71 22.61
C ILE A 372 -1.37 4.05 21.96
N GLY A 373 -2.29 5.03 21.97
CA GLY A 373 -1.97 6.39 21.53
C GLY A 373 -0.90 7.07 22.40
N MET A 374 -0.91 6.80 23.71
CA MET A 374 0.09 7.30 24.65
C MET A 374 1.47 6.70 24.41
N CYS A 375 1.59 5.44 23.95
CA CYS A 375 2.88 4.85 23.55
C CYS A 375 3.59 5.74 22.54
N ILE A 376 2.86 6.16 21.50
CA ILE A 376 3.35 7.07 20.47
C ILE A 376 3.71 8.43 21.08
N ARG A 377 2.79 9.08 21.80
CA ARG A 377 3.02 10.42 22.37
C ARG A 377 4.17 10.49 23.36
N GLN A 378 4.30 9.47 24.20
CA GLN A 378 5.30 9.38 25.26
C GLN A 378 6.61 8.74 24.79
N ARG A 379 6.69 8.36 23.50
CA ARG A 379 7.85 7.73 22.86
C ARG A 379 8.32 6.48 23.60
N THR A 380 7.37 5.61 23.90
CA THR A 380 7.57 4.37 24.64
C THR A 380 6.83 3.23 23.96
N MET A 381 7.13 2.00 24.35
CA MET A 381 6.60 0.80 23.72
C MET A 381 5.78 0.01 24.75
N ILE A 382 4.91 -0.86 24.24
CA ILE A 382 4.13 -1.79 25.05
C ILE A 382 4.45 -3.24 24.64
N SER A 383 4.44 -4.15 25.61
CA SER A 383 4.67 -5.58 25.40
C SER A 383 3.42 -6.34 24.89
N ILE A 384 2.68 -5.74 23.95
CA ILE A 384 1.57 -6.36 23.22
C ILE A 384 1.73 -6.02 21.75
N LYS A 385 1.67 -7.04 20.88
CA LYS A 385 1.63 -6.86 19.41
C LYS A 385 0.21 -7.13 18.91
N PHE A 386 -0.26 -6.29 18.01
CA PHE A 386 -1.53 -6.47 17.28
C PHE A 386 -1.25 -6.74 15.80
N PRO A 387 -2.13 -7.45 15.10
CA PRO A 387 -1.99 -7.67 13.66
C PRO A 387 -2.17 -6.35 12.88
N ILE A 388 -1.61 -6.29 11.67
CA ILE A 388 -1.54 -5.08 10.82
C ILE A 388 -2.91 -4.47 10.52
N ILE A 389 -3.94 -5.33 10.47
CA ILE A 389 -5.33 -4.95 10.27
C ILE A 389 -5.85 -3.97 11.34
N LEU A 390 -5.36 -4.05 12.59
CA LEU A 390 -5.72 -3.06 13.62
C LEU A 390 -5.27 -1.67 13.19
N TYR A 391 -4.01 -1.56 12.78
CA TYR A 391 -3.41 -0.28 12.40
C TYR A 391 -4.00 0.25 11.09
N LYS A 392 -4.31 -0.61 10.13
CA LYS A 392 -5.10 -0.22 8.94
C LYS A 392 -6.45 0.37 9.33
N ALA A 393 -7.17 -0.28 10.23
CA ALA A 393 -8.46 0.21 10.68
C ALA A 393 -8.34 1.57 11.42
N LEU A 394 -7.35 1.72 12.31
CA LEU A 394 -7.08 2.97 13.02
C LEU A 394 -6.80 4.15 12.07
N LEU A 395 -6.05 3.87 10.99
CA LEU A 395 -5.69 4.85 9.96
C LEU A 395 -6.75 4.99 8.86
N GLN A 396 -7.89 4.28 8.96
CA GLN A 396 -8.96 4.25 7.96
C GLN A 396 -8.47 3.86 6.57
N LYS A 397 -7.51 2.93 6.50
CA LYS A 397 -6.99 2.35 5.26
C LYS A 397 -7.83 1.15 4.85
N GLU A 398 -7.81 0.85 3.55
CA GLU A 398 -8.50 -0.33 3.02
C GLU A 398 -7.94 -1.60 3.64
N ILE A 399 -8.85 -2.44 4.13
CA ILE A 399 -8.55 -3.78 4.63
C ILE A 399 -8.73 -4.75 3.47
N THR A 400 -7.74 -5.59 3.24
CA THR A 400 -7.68 -6.56 2.15
C THR A 400 -7.73 -7.99 2.70
N ARG A 401 -7.97 -8.98 1.83
CA ARG A 401 -7.99 -10.40 2.24
C ARG A 401 -6.67 -10.88 2.86
N ILE A 402 -5.55 -10.34 2.39
CA ILE A 402 -4.21 -10.68 2.89
C ILE A 402 -4.07 -10.31 4.36
N ASP A 403 -4.71 -9.22 4.80
CA ASP A 403 -4.64 -8.74 6.19
C ASP A 403 -5.34 -9.70 7.17
N LEU A 404 -6.28 -10.51 6.70
CA LEU A 404 -6.95 -11.52 7.53
C LEU A 404 -6.11 -12.77 7.76
N ILE A 405 -5.01 -12.97 7.01
CA ILE A 405 -4.14 -14.14 7.17
C ILE A 405 -3.49 -14.13 8.55
N GLU A 406 -3.17 -12.96 9.11
CA GLU A 406 -2.58 -12.85 10.46
C GLU A 406 -3.55 -13.26 11.58
N ILE A 407 -4.86 -13.22 11.33
CA ILE A 407 -5.89 -13.58 12.31
C ILE A 407 -6.47 -14.97 12.05
N TYR A 408 -6.79 -15.28 10.79
CA TYR A 408 -7.49 -16.50 10.39
C TYR A 408 -6.75 -17.24 9.26
N PRO A 409 -5.49 -17.66 9.44
CA PRO A 409 -4.65 -18.17 8.35
C PRO A 409 -5.26 -19.39 7.64
N GLU A 410 -5.81 -20.34 8.41
CA GLU A 410 -6.42 -21.55 7.86
C GLU A 410 -7.72 -21.26 7.11
N LEU A 411 -8.55 -20.36 7.64
CA LEU A 411 -9.82 -19.98 7.03
C LEU A 411 -9.59 -19.28 5.69
N ILE A 412 -8.67 -18.30 5.63
CA ILE A 412 -8.35 -17.61 4.37
C ILE A 412 -7.79 -18.58 3.35
N LYS A 413 -6.88 -19.47 3.76
CA LYS A 413 -6.36 -20.55 2.89
C LYS A 413 -7.47 -21.45 2.35
N ASN A 414 -8.49 -21.76 3.15
CA ASN A 414 -9.62 -22.58 2.73
C ASN A 414 -10.57 -21.83 1.79
N LEU A 415 -10.82 -20.54 2.03
CA LEU A 415 -11.60 -19.68 1.13
C LEU A 415 -10.92 -19.49 -0.23
N ASP A 416 -9.59 -19.33 -0.24
CA ASP A 416 -8.81 -19.23 -1.48
C ASP A 416 -8.80 -20.55 -2.28
N LYS A 417 -8.84 -21.69 -1.59
CA LYS A 417 -9.04 -23.00 -2.23
C LYS A 417 -10.45 -23.14 -2.79
N LEU A 418 -11.46 -22.78 -2.02
CA LEU A 418 -12.86 -22.85 -2.41
C LEU A 418 -13.13 -22.07 -3.70
N ALA A 419 -12.52 -20.89 -3.86
CA ALA A 419 -12.62 -20.08 -5.07
C ALA A 419 -12.09 -20.77 -6.35
N LYS A 420 -11.33 -21.87 -6.21
CA LYS A 420 -10.72 -22.63 -7.33
C LYS A 420 -11.38 -23.98 -7.56
N PHE A 421 -12.37 -24.36 -6.77
CA PHE A 421 -13.04 -25.65 -6.88
C PHE A 421 -13.94 -25.68 -8.12
N ASN A 422 -14.06 -26.87 -8.72
CA ASN A 422 -15.00 -27.12 -9.80
C ASN A 422 -16.42 -27.37 -9.26
N ASN A 423 -17.41 -27.39 -10.15
CA ASN A 423 -18.81 -27.62 -9.78
C ASN A 423 -19.07 -28.91 -8.98
N LEU A 424 -18.35 -30.01 -9.21
CA LEU A 424 -18.55 -31.26 -8.45
C LEU A 424 -18.08 -31.08 -7.00
N GLU A 425 -16.85 -30.58 -6.83
CA GLU A 425 -16.24 -30.32 -5.53
C GLU A 425 -17.08 -29.34 -4.68
N ILE A 426 -17.59 -28.25 -5.28
CA ILE A 426 -18.43 -27.27 -4.57
C ILE A 426 -19.77 -27.90 -4.16
N ASN A 427 -20.37 -28.71 -5.03
CA ASN A 427 -21.67 -29.33 -4.74
C ASN A 427 -21.60 -30.34 -3.58
N GLU A 428 -20.47 -31.04 -3.42
CA GLU A 428 -20.22 -31.98 -2.33
C GLU A 428 -20.14 -31.29 -0.95
N LEU A 429 -19.68 -30.03 -0.89
CA LEU A 429 -19.61 -29.27 0.37
C LEU A 429 -20.97 -28.78 0.87
N ASP A 430 -21.98 -28.74 0.00
CA ASP A 430 -23.34 -28.24 0.23
C ASP A 430 -23.43 -26.90 0.99
N LEU A 431 -22.47 -26.00 0.73
CA LEU A 431 -22.44 -24.69 1.40
C LEU A 431 -23.65 -23.83 1.03
N ARG A 432 -24.07 -23.00 1.99
CA ARG A 432 -25.05 -21.92 1.80
C ARG A 432 -24.35 -20.58 2.05
N PHE A 433 -24.96 -19.47 1.62
CA PHE A 433 -24.49 -18.12 1.93
C PHE A 433 -24.76 -17.75 3.41
N SER A 434 -24.25 -18.55 4.32
CA SER A 434 -24.34 -18.36 5.77
C SER A 434 -23.05 -18.80 6.45
N VAL A 435 -22.86 -18.31 7.69
CA VAL A 435 -21.77 -18.72 8.58
C VAL A 435 -22.38 -19.23 9.87
N THR A 436 -21.99 -20.43 10.28
CA THR A 436 -22.37 -20.98 11.58
C THR A 436 -21.45 -20.40 12.65
N THR A 437 -22.02 -19.62 13.58
CA THR A 437 -21.31 -19.13 14.77
C THR A 437 -21.78 -19.91 15.98
N THR A 438 -20.85 -20.37 16.82
CA THR A 438 -21.19 -21.04 18.08
C THR A 438 -20.89 -20.10 19.24
N ASN A 439 -21.87 -19.88 20.10
CA ASN A 439 -21.68 -19.13 21.32
C ASN A 439 -20.92 -20.02 22.32
N GLU A 440 -19.69 -19.63 22.67
CA GLU A 440 -18.83 -20.40 23.57
C GLU A 440 -19.39 -20.56 24.99
N MET A 441 -20.28 -19.65 25.43
CA MET A 441 -20.89 -19.71 26.76
C MET A 441 -22.14 -20.59 26.80
N THR A 442 -22.96 -20.57 25.74
CA THR A 442 -24.22 -21.34 25.70
C THR A 442 -24.12 -22.63 24.89
N ASN A 443 -23.02 -22.84 24.14
CA ASN A 443 -22.84 -23.89 23.13
C ASN A 443 -23.95 -23.92 22.06
N GLU A 444 -24.69 -22.84 21.89
CA GLU A 444 -25.70 -22.73 20.85
C GLU A 444 -25.05 -22.28 19.54
N SER A 445 -25.26 -23.07 18.49
CA SER A 445 -24.86 -22.71 17.13
C SER A 445 -26.01 -21.99 16.42
N LYS A 446 -25.66 -20.91 15.72
CA LYS A 446 -26.61 -20.12 14.92
C LYS A 446 -26.01 -19.86 13.55
N ASP A 447 -26.84 -20.05 12.52
CA ASP A 447 -26.50 -19.65 11.17
C ASP A 447 -26.82 -18.18 10.95
N ILE A 448 -25.79 -17.43 10.57
CA ILE A 448 -25.89 -16.02 10.23
C ILE A 448 -25.83 -15.90 8.71
N PRO A 449 -26.89 -15.41 8.05
CA PRO A 449 -26.87 -15.22 6.61
C PRO A 449 -25.86 -14.13 6.23
N LEU A 450 -25.04 -14.40 5.21
CA LEU A 450 -24.07 -13.46 4.64
C LEU A 450 -24.74 -12.43 3.72
N ILE A 451 -25.80 -12.85 3.02
CA ILE A 451 -26.65 -12.02 2.16
C ILE A 451 -28.12 -12.20 2.54
N GLU A 452 -29.01 -11.39 1.99
CA GLU A 452 -30.46 -11.56 2.19
C GLU A 452 -30.90 -12.96 1.74
N ASN A 453 -31.63 -13.67 2.62
CA ASN A 453 -32.02 -15.09 2.44
C ASN A 453 -30.84 -16.06 2.23
N GLY A 454 -29.63 -15.69 2.68
CA GLY A 454 -28.40 -16.45 2.43
C GLY A 454 -28.41 -17.89 2.94
N CYS A 455 -29.18 -18.21 3.98
CA CYS A 455 -29.33 -19.59 4.47
C CYS A 455 -29.99 -20.54 3.44
N GLU A 456 -30.78 -20.01 2.51
CA GLU A 456 -31.46 -20.79 1.46
C GLU A 456 -30.67 -20.83 0.15
N ILE A 457 -29.68 -19.94 -0.02
CA ILE A 457 -28.94 -19.77 -1.28
C ILE A 457 -27.71 -20.69 -1.27
N LYS A 458 -27.69 -21.68 -2.17
CA LYS A 458 -26.57 -22.60 -2.35
C LYS A 458 -25.37 -21.95 -3.05
N VAL A 459 -24.17 -22.27 -2.56
CA VAL A 459 -22.92 -21.90 -3.21
C VAL A 459 -22.70 -22.82 -4.42
N THR A 460 -22.34 -22.22 -5.55
CA THR A 460 -22.11 -22.85 -6.86
C THR A 460 -20.84 -22.26 -7.48
N GLU A 461 -20.28 -22.89 -8.50
CA GLU A 461 -19.09 -22.35 -9.21
C GLU A 461 -19.33 -20.93 -9.74
N ALA A 462 -20.56 -20.61 -10.18
CA ALA A 462 -20.91 -19.30 -10.69
C ALA A 462 -20.93 -18.19 -9.63
N ASN A 463 -21.19 -18.51 -8.36
CA ASN A 463 -21.35 -17.53 -7.28
C ASN A 463 -20.31 -17.66 -6.15
N VAL A 464 -19.36 -18.61 -6.24
CA VAL A 464 -18.36 -18.87 -5.19
C VAL A 464 -17.49 -17.65 -4.88
N ASN A 465 -17.12 -16.87 -5.90
CA ASN A 465 -16.34 -15.64 -5.70
C ASN A 465 -17.11 -14.58 -4.91
N GLN A 466 -18.43 -14.50 -5.12
CA GLN A 466 -19.31 -13.65 -4.33
C GLN A 466 -19.38 -14.17 -2.89
N TYR A 467 -19.57 -15.48 -2.69
CA TYR A 467 -19.59 -16.09 -1.35
C TYR A 467 -18.31 -15.75 -0.57
N VAL A 468 -17.14 -15.95 -1.17
CA VAL A 468 -15.85 -15.62 -0.54
C VAL A 468 -15.75 -14.13 -0.21
N ASN A 469 -16.27 -13.25 -1.08
CA ASN A 469 -16.27 -11.82 -0.82
C ASN A 469 -17.18 -11.42 0.35
N GLU A 470 -18.40 -11.95 0.39
CA GLU A 470 -19.34 -11.68 1.49
C GLU A 470 -18.85 -12.25 2.81
N TYR A 471 -18.19 -13.42 2.78
CA TYR A 471 -17.53 -14.00 3.94
C TYR A 471 -16.41 -13.07 4.44
N PHE A 472 -15.58 -12.54 3.54
CA PHE A 472 -14.55 -11.55 3.88
C PHE A 472 -15.16 -10.31 4.56
N LEU A 473 -16.23 -9.74 4.00
CA LEU A 473 -16.91 -8.57 4.57
C LEU A 473 -17.49 -8.87 5.96
N TYR A 474 -18.06 -10.07 6.14
CA TYR A 474 -18.54 -10.54 7.44
C TYR A 474 -17.43 -10.61 8.48
N LEU A 475 -16.26 -11.17 8.13
CA LEU A 475 -15.10 -11.24 9.03
C LEU A 475 -14.64 -9.84 9.45
N VAL A 476 -14.48 -8.92 8.50
CA VAL A 476 -14.07 -7.53 8.78
C VAL A 476 -15.09 -6.84 9.70
N LYS A 477 -16.39 -7.00 9.43
CA LYS A 477 -17.46 -6.43 10.26
C LYS A 477 -17.42 -6.95 11.71
N ASN A 478 -17.15 -8.24 11.89
CA ASN A 478 -17.04 -8.84 13.21
C ASN A 478 -15.79 -8.37 13.96
N LEU A 479 -14.67 -8.16 13.27
CA LEU A 479 -13.45 -7.61 13.84
C LEU A 479 -13.63 -6.13 14.25
N LEU A 480 -14.30 -5.35 13.41
CA LEU A 480 -14.59 -3.92 13.64
C LEU A 480 -15.90 -3.74 14.40
N ASN A 481 -16.04 -4.43 15.54
CA ASN A 481 -17.21 -4.38 16.39
C ASN A 481 -17.19 -3.22 17.41
N LYS A 482 -18.14 -3.20 18.34
CA LYS A 482 -18.26 -2.19 19.42
C LYS A 482 -16.96 -2.00 20.22
N ASN A 483 -16.21 -3.08 20.48
CA ASN A 483 -14.98 -3.06 21.26
C ASN A 483 -13.88 -2.31 20.49
N TYR A 484 -13.73 -2.62 19.20
CA TYR A 484 -12.83 -1.88 18.30
C TYR A 484 -13.19 -0.39 18.27
N TYR A 485 -14.46 -0.03 18.13
CA TYR A 485 -14.85 1.39 18.09
C TYR A 485 -14.56 2.11 19.41
N SER A 486 -14.79 1.48 20.55
CA SER A 486 -14.39 2.02 21.85
C SER A 486 -12.88 2.25 21.92
N PHE A 487 -12.07 1.27 21.50
CA PHE A 487 -10.62 1.39 21.38
C PHE A 487 -10.20 2.53 20.44
N TYR A 488 -10.77 2.61 19.24
CA TYR A 488 -10.50 3.65 18.26
C TYR A 488 -10.77 5.06 18.83
N THR A 489 -11.87 5.26 19.55
CA THR A 489 -12.16 6.57 20.18
C THR A 489 -11.12 6.95 21.23
N GLY A 490 -10.60 5.96 21.97
CA GLY A 490 -9.51 6.15 22.93
C GLY A 490 -8.20 6.54 22.24
N PHE A 491 -7.83 5.82 21.18
CA PHE A 491 -6.62 6.08 20.40
C PHE A 491 -6.64 7.48 19.78
N LYS A 492 -7.72 7.82 19.08
CA LYS A 492 -7.88 9.12 18.39
C LYS A 492 -7.87 10.31 19.35
N ARG A 493 -8.18 10.10 20.65
CA ARG A 493 -8.13 11.14 21.67
C ARG A 493 -6.70 11.59 21.99
N ILE A 494 -5.70 10.77 21.69
CA ILE A 494 -4.32 10.94 22.15
C ILE A 494 -3.33 11.23 21.01
N VAL A 495 -3.66 10.90 19.76
CA VAL A 495 -2.73 11.10 18.64
C VAL A 495 -2.99 12.41 17.89
N GLY A 496 -1.97 12.94 17.22
CA GLY A 496 -2.08 14.16 16.41
C GLY A 496 -2.76 13.89 15.07
N ASP A 497 -3.49 14.87 14.54
CA ASP A 497 -4.27 14.72 13.30
C ASP A 497 -3.41 14.35 12.07
N ASN A 498 -2.14 14.75 12.08
CA ASN A 498 -1.18 14.45 11.02
C ASN A 498 -0.65 13.01 11.03
N LEU A 499 -0.89 12.23 12.09
CA LEU A 499 -0.40 10.85 12.20
C LEU A 499 -0.86 9.99 11.00
N CYS A 500 -2.16 10.04 10.67
CA CYS A 500 -2.73 9.22 9.59
C CYS A 500 -2.26 9.64 8.20
N ASN A 501 -1.80 10.88 8.05
CA ASN A 501 -1.29 11.37 6.77
C ASN A 501 0.15 10.93 6.57
N TRP A 502 0.97 10.91 7.63
CA TRP A 502 2.41 10.75 7.50
C TRP A 502 2.89 9.33 7.70
N PHE A 503 2.12 8.44 8.33
CA PHE A 503 2.60 7.09 8.68
C PHE A 503 1.74 5.97 8.07
N SER A 504 2.41 4.88 7.72
CA SER A 504 1.77 3.64 7.30
C SER A 504 1.32 2.82 8.53
N PRO A 505 0.45 1.81 8.34
CA PRO A 505 0.09 0.87 9.40
C PRO A 505 1.32 0.23 10.09
N GLU A 506 2.34 -0.12 9.31
CA GLU A 506 3.59 -0.74 9.77
C GLU A 506 4.40 0.23 10.63
N ASP A 507 4.47 1.50 10.23
CA ASP A 507 5.12 2.54 11.03
C ASP A 507 4.46 2.71 12.41
N ILE A 508 3.12 2.64 12.47
CA ILE A 508 2.40 2.73 13.75
C ILE A 508 2.64 1.49 14.60
N ALA A 509 2.66 0.31 14.00
CA ALA A 509 2.99 -0.93 14.69
C ALA A 509 4.40 -0.84 15.32
N LEU A 510 5.38 -0.34 14.55
CA LEU A 510 6.75 -0.12 14.99
C LEU A 510 6.83 0.88 16.16
N MET A 511 6.11 2.01 16.08
CA MET A 511 6.10 3.00 17.18
C MET A 511 5.46 2.47 18.47
N VAL A 512 4.49 1.56 18.37
CA VAL A 512 3.73 1.05 19.52
C VAL A 512 4.43 -0.12 20.19
N SER A 513 4.93 -1.08 19.41
CA SER A 513 5.41 -2.36 19.94
C SER A 513 6.91 -2.58 19.74
N GLY A 514 7.58 -1.71 18.98
CA GLY A 514 8.94 -1.92 18.53
C GLY A 514 9.08 -3.08 17.55
N ASP A 515 10.31 -3.29 17.10
CA ASP A 515 10.73 -4.45 16.31
C ASP A 515 12.07 -4.92 16.85
N ASP A 516 12.18 -6.22 17.09
CA ASP A 516 13.33 -6.87 17.71
C ASP A 516 14.64 -6.60 16.94
N ASP A 517 14.58 -6.40 15.61
CA ASP A 517 15.72 -6.07 14.75
C ASP A 517 16.00 -4.55 14.64
N ILE A 518 14.97 -3.70 14.77
CA ILE A 518 15.07 -2.23 14.57
C ILE A 518 15.30 -1.48 15.90
N ASN A 519 15.08 -2.14 17.04
CA ASN A 519 15.17 -1.57 18.38
C ASN A 519 16.47 -0.78 18.61
N TRP A 520 17.63 -1.25 18.13
CA TRP A 520 18.91 -0.57 18.35
C TRP A 520 19.03 0.83 17.72
N VAL A 521 18.37 1.08 16.58
CA VAL A 521 18.40 2.38 15.90
C VAL A 521 17.41 3.33 16.59
N PHE A 522 16.24 2.83 16.98
CA PHE A 522 15.21 3.62 17.67
C PHE A 522 15.68 4.16 19.02
N PHE A 523 16.45 3.37 19.77
CA PHE A 523 17.00 3.76 21.08
C PHE A 523 18.10 4.83 21.01
N LYS A 524 18.77 5.05 19.85
CA LYS A 524 19.72 6.16 19.67
C LYS A 524 19.05 7.50 19.33
N MET A 525 17.77 7.46 18.92
CA MET A 525 17.01 8.64 18.50
C MET A 525 16.12 9.22 19.62
N LEU A 526 15.97 8.50 20.73
CA LEU A 526 15.42 8.99 22.00
C LEU A 526 16.54 9.58 22.85
#